data_AF-A0A7V3VXY9-F1
#
_entry.id   AF-A0A7V3VXY9-F1
#
_cell.length_a   1.000
_cell.length_b   1.000
_cell.length_c   1.000
_cell.angle_alpha   90.00
_cell.angle_beta   90.00
_cell.angle_gamma   90.00
#
_symmetry.space_group_name_H-M   'P 1'
#
loop_
_entity.id
_entity.type
_entity.pdbx_description
1 polymer ?
#
loop_
_entity_poly.entity_id
_entity_poly.type
_entity_poly.pdbx_seq_one_letter_code
_entity_poly.pdbx_strand_id
1 'polypeptide(L)'
;FAHGSLPGWCVDSTTDQPRPVGRICLELPGQAHLISWCLGKPRTVSGWDLVEGRAKPTMLAVPEGSVYYFLCENPTTAAALAQKLHWQPRSDFYGEKGCGYGLVSFDVRLHPTSPDLHTLAKQLLNL
;
A
#
# COMPACT_ATOMS: atom_id res chain seq x y z
N PHE A 1 -6.21 6.62 3.60
CA PHE A 1 -5.16 7.22 2.76
C PHE A 1 -5.69 8.48 2.11
N ALA A 2 -4.82 9.40 1.72
CA ALA A 2 -5.17 10.65 1.02
C ALA A 2 -5.85 10.38 -0.32
N HIS A 3 -5.54 9.23 -0.94
CA HIS A 3 -6.05 8.81 -2.24
C HIS A 3 -7.06 7.66 -2.10
N GLY A 4 -7.88 7.71 -1.05
CA GLY A 4 -8.92 6.70 -0.77
C GLY A 4 -8.32 5.37 -0.31
N SER A 5 -8.43 4.34 -1.17
CA SER A 5 -7.88 3.01 -0.94
C SER A 5 -6.41 2.88 -1.36
N LEU A 6 -5.92 3.78 -2.20
CA LEU A 6 -4.56 3.73 -2.72
C LEU A 6 -3.60 4.40 -1.73
N PRO A 7 -2.55 3.71 -1.25
CA PRO A 7 -1.56 4.34 -0.39
C PRO A 7 -0.81 5.46 -1.11
N GLY A 8 -0.45 6.56 -0.43
CA GLY A 8 0.23 7.70 -1.07
C GLY A 8 1.59 7.34 -1.67
N TRP A 9 2.27 6.33 -1.14
CA TRP A 9 3.51 5.78 -1.69
C TRP A 9 3.32 4.85 -2.90
N CYS A 10 2.07 4.69 -3.37
CA CYS A 10 1.69 4.07 -4.64
C CYS A 10 1.12 5.10 -5.64
N VAL A 11 1.17 6.39 -5.30
CA VAL A 11 0.73 7.50 -6.14
C VAL A 11 1.97 8.27 -6.59
N ASP A 12 2.14 8.44 -7.90
CA ASP A 12 3.18 9.30 -8.43
C ASP A 12 2.63 10.73 -8.54
N SER A 13 3.04 11.60 -7.64
CA SER A 13 2.74 13.04 -7.69
C SER A 13 3.91 13.86 -8.25
N THR A 14 4.97 13.20 -8.71
CA THR A 14 6.28 13.82 -8.98
C THR A 14 6.68 13.85 -10.45
N THR A 15 6.06 13.00 -11.29
CA THR A 15 6.49 12.84 -12.69
C THR A 15 5.33 13.16 -13.65
N ASP A 16 5.59 14.02 -14.63
CA ASP A 16 4.66 14.41 -15.71
C ASP A 16 4.43 13.27 -16.75
N GLN A 17 5.05 12.11 -16.52
CA GLN A 17 4.90 10.92 -17.37
C GLN A 17 3.90 9.94 -16.73
N PRO A 18 2.89 9.46 -17.47
CA PRO A 18 1.90 8.53 -16.95
C PRO A 18 2.54 7.15 -16.72
N ARG A 19 2.84 6.84 -15.45
CA ARG A 19 3.17 5.48 -15.02
C ARG A 19 1.90 4.70 -14.71
N PRO A 20 1.91 3.36 -14.78
CA PRO A 20 0.77 2.56 -14.36
C PRO A 20 0.44 2.82 -12.88
N VAL A 21 -0.84 3.09 -12.60
CA VAL A 21 -1.35 3.30 -11.24
C VAL A 21 -0.98 2.10 -10.37
N GLY A 22 -0.57 2.37 -9.13
CA GLY A 22 -0.20 1.32 -8.18
C GLY A 22 1.29 0.92 -8.22
N ARG A 23 2.12 1.53 -9.07
CA ARG A 23 3.57 1.33 -8.97
C ARG A 23 4.08 1.79 -7.60
N ILE A 24 4.91 0.96 -6.97
CA ILE A 24 5.50 1.27 -5.67
C ILE A 24 6.61 2.31 -5.84
N CYS A 25 6.49 3.45 -5.16
CA CYS A 25 7.44 4.56 -5.19
C CYS A 25 8.49 4.49 -4.06
N LEU A 26 8.64 3.33 -3.43
CA LEU A 26 9.68 3.10 -2.41
C LEU A 26 11.00 2.69 -3.08
N GLU A 27 12.13 3.03 -2.45
CA GLU A 27 13.46 2.63 -2.92
C GLU A 27 13.66 1.11 -2.82
N LEU A 28 13.54 0.41 -3.94
CA LEU A 28 13.63 -1.04 -4.02
C LEU A 28 14.69 -1.46 -5.06
N PRO A 29 15.29 -2.66 -4.94
CA PRO A 29 16.27 -3.17 -5.91
C PRO A 29 15.67 -3.49 -7.29
N GLY A 30 14.34 -3.48 -7.42
CA GLY A 30 13.63 -3.71 -8.67
C GLY A 30 12.20 -3.17 -8.61
N GLN A 31 11.35 -3.55 -9.57
CA GLN A 31 10.00 -3.01 -9.68
C GLN A 31 8.96 -3.79 -8.86
N ALA A 32 8.01 -3.06 -8.29
CA ALA A 32 6.84 -3.63 -7.63
C ALA A 32 5.59 -2.81 -7.94
N HIS A 33 4.45 -3.48 -7.98
CA HIS A 33 3.14 -2.89 -8.26
C HIS A 33 2.09 -3.43 -7.29
N LEU A 34 1.26 -2.55 -6.74
CA LEU A 34 0.01 -2.89 -6.10
C LEU A 34 -1.01 -3.28 -7.17
N ILE A 35 -1.38 -4.56 -7.22
CA ILE A 35 -2.25 -5.11 -8.26
C ILE A 35 -3.68 -5.36 -7.79
N SER A 36 -3.88 -5.52 -6.49
CA SER A 36 -5.20 -5.79 -5.92
C SER A 36 -5.23 -5.49 -4.43
N TRP A 37 -6.43 -5.33 -3.88
CA TRP A 37 -6.67 -5.17 -2.46
C TRP A 37 -8.02 -5.77 -2.05
N CYS A 38 -8.08 -6.28 -0.83
CA CYS A 38 -9.32 -6.70 -0.17
C CYS A 38 -9.55 -5.76 1.03
N LEU A 39 -10.44 -4.79 0.86
CA LEU A 39 -10.69 -3.74 1.84
C LEU A 39 -12.12 -3.87 2.38
N GLY A 40 -12.26 -3.65 3.69
CA GLY A 40 -13.57 -3.49 4.31
C GLY A 40 -14.16 -2.09 4.08
N LYS A 41 -15.34 -1.84 4.68
CA LYS A 41 -15.95 -0.51 4.68
C LYS A 41 -15.01 0.51 5.36
N PRO A 42 -14.71 1.66 4.73
CA PRO A 42 -13.88 2.69 5.35
C PRO A 42 -14.39 3.09 6.74
N ARG A 43 -13.45 3.28 7.67
CA ARG A 43 -13.74 3.75 9.03
C ARG A 43 -13.55 5.26 9.10
N THR A 44 -14.51 5.93 9.72
CA THR A 44 -14.41 7.36 10.00
C THR A 44 -13.60 7.54 11.28
N VAL A 45 -12.49 8.28 11.18
CA VAL A 45 -11.61 8.58 12.31
C VAL A 45 -11.55 10.09 12.49
N SER A 46 -11.80 10.55 13.71
CA SER A 46 -11.63 11.93 14.16
C SER A 46 -11.04 11.90 15.58
N GLY A 47 -10.96 13.05 16.23
CA GLY A 47 -10.54 13.16 17.61
C GLY A 47 -10.75 14.58 18.12
N TRP A 48 -10.34 14.80 19.36
CA TRP A 48 -10.35 16.12 19.98
C TRP A 48 -8.92 16.67 20.07
N ASP A 49 -8.74 17.93 19.70
CA ASP A 49 -7.51 18.66 19.91
C ASP A 49 -7.57 19.37 21.27
N LEU A 50 -6.76 18.93 22.23
CA LEU A 50 -6.72 19.50 23.57
C LEU A 50 -6.02 20.86 23.62
N VAL A 51 -5.12 21.15 22.67
CA VAL A 51 -4.37 22.41 22.61
C VAL A 51 -5.23 23.51 22.01
N GLU A 52 -5.90 23.20 20.90
CA GLU A 52 -6.76 24.16 20.19
C GLU A 52 -8.22 24.13 20.67
N GLY A 53 -8.58 23.19 21.56
CA GLY A 53 -9.92 23.09 22.14
C GLY A 53 -11.02 22.81 21.10
N ARG A 54 -10.69 22.13 20.01
CA ARG A 54 -11.61 21.88 18.88
C ARG A 54 -11.56 20.46 18.36
N ALA A 55 -12.59 20.07 17.60
CA ALA A 55 -12.61 18.80 16.89
C ALA A 55 -11.56 18.76 15.78
N LYS A 56 -10.88 17.61 15.64
CA LYS A 56 -9.94 17.33 14.56
C LYS A 56 -10.70 17.03 13.26
N PRO A 57 -10.10 17.31 12.09
CA PRO A 57 -10.68 16.95 10.81
C PRO A 57 -11.04 15.47 10.75
N THR A 58 -12.26 15.19 10.28
CA THR A 58 -12.72 13.82 10.06
C THR A 58 -12.03 13.23 8.84
N MET A 59 -11.38 12.08 9.01
CA MET A 59 -10.68 11.36 7.96
C MET A 59 -11.26 9.96 7.74
N LEU A 60 -11.03 9.40 6.56
CA LEU A 60 -11.35 8.02 6.24
C LEU A 60 -10.10 7.14 6.34
N ALA A 61 -10.20 6.10 7.15
CA ALA A 61 -9.18 5.09 7.34
C ALA A 61 -9.60 3.78 6.69
N VAL A 62 -8.62 3.07 6.14
CA VAL A 62 -8.79 1.68 5.73
C VAL A 62 -8.90 0.83 6.99
N PRO A 63 -9.92 -0.04 7.12
CA PRO A 63 -10.11 -0.83 8.34
C PRO A 63 -8.98 -1.83 8.54
N GLU A 64 -8.78 -2.19 9.80
CA GLU A 64 -7.99 -3.32 10.23
C GLU A 64 -8.42 -4.63 9.52
N GLY A 65 -7.46 -5.53 9.29
CA GLY A 65 -7.70 -6.77 8.55
C GLY A 65 -7.77 -6.60 7.02
N SER A 66 -7.62 -5.38 6.50
CA SER A 66 -7.49 -5.14 5.05
C SER A 66 -6.19 -5.71 4.49
N VAL A 67 -6.23 -6.22 3.27
CA VAL A 67 -5.07 -6.87 2.61
C VAL A 67 -4.74 -6.16 1.30
N TYR A 68 -3.45 -5.91 1.07
CA TYR A 68 -2.91 -5.38 -0.17
C TYR A 68 -2.01 -6.43 -0.84
N TYR A 69 -2.21 -6.66 -2.13
CA TYR A 69 -1.47 -7.64 -2.92
C TYR A 69 -0.49 -6.95 -3.86
N PHE A 70 0.78 -7.30 -3.74
CA PHE A 70 1.85 -6.71 -4.53
C PHE A 70 2.43 -7.74 -5.50
N LEU A 71 2.58 -7.33 -6.75
CA LEU A 71 3.36 -8.03 -7.76
C LEU A 71 4.77 -7.45 -7.76
N CYS A 72 5.77 -8.31 -7.56
CA CYS A 72 7.19 -7.93 -7.57
C CYS A 72 7.88 -8.60 -8.76
N GLU A 73 8.84 -7.89 -9.34
CA GLU A 73 9.65 -8.39 -10.45
C GLU A 73 10.43 -9.68 -10.11
N ASN A 74 10.96 -9.75 -8.89
CA ASN A 74 11.77 -10.86 -8.44
C ASN A 74 11.66 -11.05 -6.92
N PRO A 75 12.09 -12.22 -6.38
CA PRO A 75 12.05 -12.51 -4.95
C PRO A 75 12.85 -11.53 -4.08
N THR A 76 13.96 -10.98 -4.59
CA THR A 76 14.78 -10.00 -3.87
C THR A 76 14.02 -8.69 -3.64
N THR A 77 13.31 -8.20 -4.66
CA THR A 77 12.43 -7.04 -4.56
C THR A 77 11.28 -7.30 -3.59
N ALA A 78 10.69 -8.50 -3.63
CA ALA A 78 9.63 -8.89 -2.70
C ALA A 78 10.11 -8.88 -1.24
N ALA A 79 11.30 -9.43 -0.96
CA ALA A 79 11.90 -9.42 0.37
C ALA A 79 12.21 -8.00 0.85
N ALA A 80 12.77 -7.15 -0.01
CA ALA A 80 13.05 -5.74 0.31
C ALA A 80 11.76 -4.95 0.60
N LEU A 81 10.71 -5.17 -0.19
CA LEU A 81 9.40 -4.56 0.03
C LEU A 81 8.79 -5.07 1.35
N ALA A 82 8.86 -6.37 1.62
CA ALA A 82 8.38 -6.96 2.86
C ALA A 82 9.05 -6.33 4.09
N GLN A 83 10.38 -6.18 4.08
CA GLN A 83 11.12 -5.53 5.16
C GLN A 83 10.69 -4.08 5.39
N LYS A 84 10.37 -3.33 4.33
CA LYS A 84 9.97 -1.92 4.44
C LYS A 84 8.54 -1.72 4.94
N LEU A 85 7.67 -2.71 4.77
CA LEU A 85 6.25 -2.64 5.15
C LEU A 85 5.95 -3.34 6.47
N HIS A 86 6.68 -4.42 6.79
CA HIS A 86 6.43 -5.23 7.97
C HIS A 86 6.73 -4.44 9.25
N TRP A 87 5.72 -4.27 10.12
CA TRP A 87 5.82 -3.51 11.37
C TRP A 87 6.28 -2.05 11.22
N GLN A 88 6.21 -1.49 10.02
CA GLN A 88 6.55 -0.09 9.77
C GLN A 88 5.25 0.68 9.49
N PRO A 89 4.98 1.80 10.19
CA PRO A 89 3.80 2.60 9.92
C PRO A 89 3.93 3.26 8.54
N ARG A 90 2.99 2.95 7.65
CA ARG A 90 2.93 3.46 6.27
C ARG A 90 1.58 4.09 5.98
N SER A 91 1.20 5.06 6.82
CA SER A 91 0.01 5.89 6.65
C SER A 91 0.38 7.27 6.10
N ASP A 92 -0.47 7.83 5.23
CA ASP A 92 -0.30 9.22 4.76
C ASP A 92 -0.54 10.24 5.89
N PHE A 93 -1.30 9.84 6.93
CA PHE A 93 -1.63 10.66 8.09
C PHE A 93 -1.47 9.87 9.39
N TYR A 94 -0.98 10.52 10.44
CA TYR A 94 -0.92 9.99 11.80
C TYR A 94 -0.18 8.65 11.96
N GLY A 95 0.84 8.38 11.13
CA GLY A 95 1.66 7.18 11.26
C GLY A 95 2.34 7.08 12.64
N GLU A 96 2.77 8.22 13.17
CA GLU A 96 3.35 8.35 14.51
C GLU A 96 2.36 8.08 15.66
N LYS A 97 1.05 8.04 15.35
CA LYS A 97 -0.02 7.73 16.32
C LYS A 97 -0.48 6.28 16.29
N GLY A 98 0.15 5.41 15.50
CA GLY A 98 -0.25 4.01 15.40
C GLY A 98 -1.01 3.67 14.12
N CYS A 99 -1.22 4.60 13.20
CA CYS A 99 -1.96 4.33 11.97
C CYS A 99 -1.07 3.69 10.89
N GLY A 100 -1.65 2.78 10.10
CA GLY A 100 -1.00 2.22 8.90
C GLY A 100 0.07 1.16 9.19
N TYR A 101 -0.01 0.46 10.31
CA TYR A 101 0.80 -0.74 10.53
C TYR A 101 0.29 -1.89 9.67
N GLY A 102 1.22 -2.57 9.01
CA GLY A 102 0.96 -3.76 8.21
C GLY A 102 1.79 -4.94 8.69
N LEU A 103 1.20 -6.13 8.58
CA LEU A 103 1.93 -7.39 8.68
C LEU A 103 2.09 -7.95 7.29
N VAL A 104 3.34 -8.20 6.90
CA VAL A 104 3.65 -8.93 5.67
C VAL A 104 3.82 -10.40 6.01
N SER A 105 3.12 -11.28 5.29
CA SER A 105 3.32 -12.72 5.40
C SER A 105 4.60 -13.13 4.67
N PHE A 106 5.41 -13.96 5.30
CA PHE A 106 6.73 -14.37 4.82
C PHE A 106 6.73 -15.70 4.09
N ASP A 107 5.63 -16.43 4.16
CA ASP A 107 5.46 -17.73 3.52
C ASP A 107 3.97 -17.94 3.21
N VAL A 108 3.60 -17.66 1.96
CA VAL A 108 2.28 -17.99 1.45
C VAL A 108 2.47 -19.20 0.55
N ARG A 109 1.82 -20.31 0.91
CA ARG A 109 1.67 -21.45 0.00
C ARG A 109 1.07 -20.92 -1.30
N LEU A 110 1.87 -20.95 -2.36
CA LEU A 110 1.46 -20.47 -3.67
C LEU A 110 0.33 -21.37 -4.17
N HIS A 111 -0.91 -20.90 -4.05
CA HIS A 111 -1.97 -21.44 -4.88
C HIS A 111 -1.68 -21.05 -6.34
N PRO A 112 -2.06 -21.90 -7.32
CA PRO A 112 -1.94 -21.54 -8.73
C PRO A 112 -2.60 -20.19 -8.95
N THR A 113 -1.83 -19.20 -9.40
CA THR A 113 -2.37 -17.88 -9.72
C THR A 113 -3.19 -17.95 -11.00
N SER A 114 -4.19 -17.08 -11.15
CA SER A 114 -4.92 -16.95 -12.41
C SER A 114 -3.95 -16.78 -13.60
N PRO A 115 -4.20 -17.41 -14.76
CA PRO A 115 -3.42 -17.18 -15.97
C PRO A 115 -3.26 -15.70 -16.33
N ASP A 116 -4.28 -14.88 -16.05
CA ASP A 116 -4.30 -13.44 -16.33
C ASP A 116 -3.18 -12.68 -15.60
N LEU A 117 -2.72 -13.19 -14.45
CA LEU A 117 -1.66 -12.57 -13.68
C LEU A 117 -0.32 -12.59 -14.43
N HIS A 118 -0.08 -13.61 -15.25
CA HIS A 118 1.13 -13.68 -16.07
C HIS A 118 1.09 -12.63 -17.19
N THR A 119 -0.06 -12.45 -17.83
CA THR A 119 -0.27 -11.40 -18.85
C THR A 119 -0.08 -10.01 -18.23
N LEU A 120 -0.69 -9.77 -17.07
CA LEU A 120 -0.54 -8.52 -16.32
C LEU A 120 0.92 -8.28 -15.90
N ALA A 121 1.64 -9.31 -15.48
CA ALA A 121 3.04 -9.19 -15.09
C ALA A 121 3.92 -8.73 -16.26
N LYS A 122 3.71 -9.28 -17.45
CA LYS A 122 4.42 -8.83 -18.67
C LYS A 122 4.12 -7.37 -19.00
N GLN A 123 2.86 -6.95 -18.87
CA GLN A 123 2.43 -5.57 -19.14
C GLN A 123 3.00 -4.56 -18.14
N LEU A 124 3.03 -4.89 -16.85
CA LEU A 124 3.45 -3.96 -15.80
C LEU A 124 4.96 -3.92 -15.59
N LEU A 125 5.64 -5.05 -15.80
CA LEU A 125 7.07 -5.19 -15.52
C LEU A 125 7.94 -5.19 -16.78
N ASN A 126 7.32 -5.16 -17.97
CA ASN A 126 8.00 -5.29 -19.27
C ASN A 126 8.90 -6.54 -19.37
N LEU A 127 8.44 -7.64 -18.77
CA LEU A 127 9.10 -8.97 -18.77
C LEU A 127 8.59 -9.86 -19.92
#